data_AF-A0A966XKW6-F1
#
_entry.id   AF-A0A966XKW6-F1
#
_cell.length_a   1.000
_cell.length_b   1.000
_cell.length_c   1.000
_cell.angle_alpha   90.00
_cell.angle_beta   90.00
_cell.angle_gamma   90.00
#
_symmetry.space_group_name_H-M   'P 1'
#
loop_
_entity.id
_entity.type
_entity.pdbx_description
1 polymer ?
#
loop_
_entity_poly.entity_id
_entity_poly.type
_entity_poly.pdbx_seq_one_letter_code
_entity_poly.pdbx_strand_id
1 'polypeptide(L)'
;MASKFDLILRSGTQRGLTPAKTVEARDWFRERAQTAGRRASALAEIKNKRDWVTSGITIGKMYLFQYEAKHKATLPYWDMFPLVFPFGAEGSTFTGINVHYLPLPYRARLMDALYDTVNNNRFNESTRLNISYSILSGAAKFNYFKPTVHKYLNSNVRSRLLEIPIDYWDIALFLPFHKFQNKSTNKVWSDSRKTIAG
;
A
#
# COMPACT_ATOMS: atom_id res chain seq x y z
N MET A 1 10.70 10.34 -20.68
CA MET A 1 10.72 8.86 -20.75
C MET A 1 9.61 8.31 -19.87
N ALA A 2 8.89 7.29 -20.33
CA ALA A 2 7.90 6.60 -19.51
C ALA A 2 8.60 5.83 -18.38
N SER A 3 8.02 5.85 -17.18
CA SER A 3 8.56 5.07 -16.06
C SER A 3 8.42 3.56 -16.32
N LYS A 4 9.19 2.72 -15.62
CA LYS A 4 9.01 1.26 -15.72
C LYS A 4 7.60 0.87 -15.28
N PHE A 5 6.99 1.64 -14.38
CA PHE A 5 5.58 1.48 -13.99
C PHE A 5 4.62 1.72 -15.14
N ASP A 6 4.82 2.81 -15.87
CA ASP A 6 3.99 3.13 -17.04
C ASP A 6 4.13 2.06 -18.10
N LEU A 7 5.32 1.49 -18.28
CA LEU A 7 5.56 0.39 -19.21
C LEU A 7 4.85 -0.89 -18.80
N ILE A 8 4.91 -1.25 -17.51
CA ILE A 8 4.19 -2.42 -16.98
C ILE A 8 2.68 -2.23 -17.16
N LEU A 9 2.13 -1.07 -16.77
CA LEU A 9 0.71 -0.79 -16.91
C LEU A 9 0.28 -0.82 -18.39
N ARG A 10 0.97 -0.07 -19.25
CA ARG A 10 0.69 -0.03 -20.69
C ARG A 10 0.75 -1.41 -21.33
N SER A 11 1.74 -2.22 -20.98
CA SER A 11 1.88 -3.58 -21.52
C SER A 11 0.73 -4.49 -21.10
N GLY A 12 0.26 -4.38 -19.86
CA GLY A 12 -0.91 -5.14 -19.40
C GLY A 12 -2.20 -4.65 -20.05
N THR A 13 -2.41 -3.34 -20.13
CA THR A 13 -3.61 -2.75 -20.76
C THR A 13 -3.70 -3.07 -22.25
N GLN A 14 -2.58 -3.07 -22.98
CA GLN A 14 -2.52 -3.53 -24.38
C GLN A 14 -2.93 -5.00 -24.55
N ARG A 15 -2.81 -5.81 -23.50
CA ARG A 15 -3.26 -7.20 -23.45
C ARG A 15 -4.72 -7.34 -22.95
N GLY A 16 -5.43 -6.23 -22.78
CA GLY A 16 -6.79 -6.22 -22.22
C GLY A 16 -6.85 -6.44 -20.71
N LEU A 17 -5.71 -6.49 -20.01
CA LEU A 17 -5.66 -6.71 -18.57
C LEU A 17 -5.89 -5.40 -17.82
N THR A 18 -6.82 -5.43 -16.86
CA THR A 18 -7.03 -4.33 -15.90
C THR A 18 -6.83 -4.89 -14.49
N PRO A 19 -5.81 -4.44 -13.73
CA PRO A 19 -5.43 -5.08 -12.47
C PRO A 19 -6.61 -5.20 -11.50
N ALA A 20 -7.39 -4.13 -11.35
CA ALA A 20 -8.48 -4.14 -10.39
C ALA A 20 -9.71 -4.98 -10.82
N LYS A 21 -9.76 -5.53 -12.04
CA LYS A 21 -10.97 -6.20 -12.59
C LYS A 21 -10.96 -7.72 -12.49
N THR A 22 -9.81 -8.40 -12.65
CA THR A 22 -9.77 -9.87 -12.68
C THR A 22 -8.59 -10.42 -11.89
N VAL A 23 -8.69 -11.67 -11.42
CA VAL A 23 -7.59 -12.35 -10.71
C VAL A 23 -6.36 -12.49 -11.61
N GLU A 24 -6.57 -12.86 -12.88
CA GLU A 24 -5.51 -13.09 -13.86
C GLU A 24 -4.74 -11.79 -14.14
N ALA A 25 -5.44 -10.67 -14.26
CA ALA A 25 -4.81 -9.37 -14.43
C ALA A 25 -3.95 -9.04 -13.20
N ARG A 26 -4.48 -9.19 -11.98
CA ARG A 26 -3.72 -8.97 -10.74
C ARG A 26 -2.45 -9.80 -10.75
N ASP A 27 -2.55 -11.11 -10.94
CA ASP A 27 -1.39 -12.01 -10.89
C ASP A 27 -0.33 -11.67 -11.93
N TRP A 28 -0.73 -11.28 -13.14
CA TRP A 28 0.19 -10.81 -14.17
C TRP A 28 0.95 -9.53 -13.75
N PHE A 29 0.25 -8.53 -13.22
CA PHE A 29 0.88 -7.29 -12.77
C PHE A 29 1.83 -7.53 -11.60
N ARG A 30 1.46 -8.43 -10.68
CA ARG A 30 2.27 -8.82 -9.53
C ARG A 30 3.58 -9.47 -9.95
N GLU A 31 3.53 -10.41 -10.90
CA GLU A 31 4.72 -11.06 -11.45
C GLU A 31 5.67 -10.04 -12.07
N ARG A 32 5.15 -9.10 -12.88
CA ARG A 32 5.99 -8.07 -13.51
C ARG A 32 6.55 -7.08 -12.51
N ALA A 33 5.79 -6.71 -11.48
CA ALA A 33 6.24 -5.82 -10.42
C ALA A 33 7.35 -6.44 -9.55
N GLN A 34 7.39 -7.78 -9.38
CA GLN A 34 8.51 -8.44 -8.68
C GLN A 34 9.84 -8.27 -9.41
N THR A 35 9.82 -8.09 -10.74
CA THR A 35 11.02 -7.78 -11.52
C THR A 35 11.40 -6.29 -11.46
N ALA A 36 10.68 -5.46 -10.70
CA ALA A 36 10.87 -4.02 -10.64
C ALA A 36 12.11 -3.61 -9.80
N GLY A 37 13.30 -4.03 -10.24
CA GLY A 37 14.59 -3.43 -9.91
C GLY A 37 14.85 -3.13 -8.42
N ARG A 38 15.70 -2.14 -8.17
CA ARG A 38 16.08 -1.73 -6.81
C ARG A 38 15.14 -0.62 -6.32
N ARG A 39 14.88 -0.56 -5.01
CA ARG A 39 14.07 0.49 -4.35
C ARG A 39 14.42 1.92 -4.79
N ALA A 40 15.70 2.23 -4.94
CA ALA A 40 16.15 3.57 -5.33
C ALA A 40 15.58 3.99 -6.69
N SER A 41 15.54 3.07 -7.66
CA SER A 41 14.93 3.29 -8.97
C SER A 41 13.42 3.51 -8.83
N ALA A 42 12.74 2.68 -8.04
CA ALA A 42 11.30 2.78 -7.85
C ALA A 42 10.87 4.11 -7.20
N LEU A 43 11.63 4.59 -6.20
CA LEU A 43 11.39 5.89 -5.57
C LEU A 43 11.73 7.07 -6.49
N ALA A 44 12.79 6.94 -7.31
CA ALA A 44 13.14 7.97 -8.29
C ALA A 44 12.05 8.14 -9.36
N GLU A 45 11.48 7.03 -9.84
CA GLU A 45 10.36 7.03 -10.78
C GLU A 45 9.11 7.70 -10.18
N ILE A 46 8.76 7.36 -8.93
CA ILE A 46 7.62 7.97 -8.24
C ILE A 46 7.84 9.46 -7.93
N LYS A 47 9.06 9.90 -7.62
CA LYS A 47 9.36 11.31 -7.35
C LYS A 47 8.96 12.23 -8.51
N ASN A 48 8.91 11.70 -9.73
CA ASN A 48 8.53 12.41 -10.94
C ASN A 48 7.01 12.40 -11.23
N LYS A 49 6.19 11.66 -10.46
CA LYS A 49 4.72 11.62 -10.57
C LYS A 49 4.07 12.82 -9.87
N ARG A 50 4.19 14.01 -10.47
CA ARG A 50 3.64 15.26 -9.92
C ARG A 50 2.10 15.26 -9.84
N ASP A 51 1.48 14.54 -10.75
CA ASP A 51 0.04 14.29 -10.85
C ASP A 51 -0.52 13.46 -9.69
N TRP A 52 0.31 12.64 -9.04
CA TRP A 52 -0.11 11.84 -7.88
C TRP A 52 -0.08 12.63 -6.57
N VAL A 53 0.45 13.85 -6.60
CA VAL A 53 0.68 14.60 -5.38
C VAL A 53 -0.60 15.28 -4.90
N THR A 54 -1.01 14.98 -3.68
CA THR A 54 -2.22 15.56 -3.06
C THR A 54 -1.89 16.34 -1.78
N SER A 55 -2.82 17.21 -1.36
CA SER A 55 -2.73 18.00 -0.14
C SER A 55 -3.32 17.31 1.09
N GLY A 56 -4.11 16.25 0.90
CA GLY A 56 -4.83 15.60 2.00
C GLY A 56 -5.10 14.12 1.76
N ILE A 57 -5.57 13.46 2.81
CA ILE A 57 -5.92 12.04 2.79
C ILE A 57 -7.41 11.89 2.53
N THR A 58 -7.76 11.03 1.58
CA THR A 58 -9.11 10.48 1.41
C THR A 58 -9.15 9.06 1.94
N ILE A 59 -10.09 8.76 2.84
CA ILE A 59 -10.28 7.41 3.38
C ILE A 59 -10.52 6.41 2.23
N GLY A 60 -9.90 5.24 2.33
CA GLY A 60 -10.04 4.15 1.37
C GLY A 60 -9.20 4.28 0.09
N LYS A 61 -8.42 5.35 -0.06
CA LYS A 61 -7.42 5.48 -1.13
C LYS A 61 -6.03 5.03 -0.65
N MET A 62 -5.12 4.76 -1.59
CA MET A 62 -3.76 4.33 -1.28
C MET A 62 -2.79 5.52 -1.31
N TYR A 63 -1.94 5.64 -0.29
CA TYR A 63 -0.95 6.71 -0.19
C TYR A 63 0.45 6.17 0.08
N LEU A 64 1.44 6.71 -0.63
CA LEU A 64 2.86 6.57 -0.31
C LEU A 64 3.40 7.92 0.19
N PHE A 65 4.19 7.89 1.26
CA PHE A 65 4.81 9.10 1.82
C PHE A 65 6.09 8.77 2.59
N GLN A 66 6.93 9.77 2.83
CA GLN A 66 8.02 9.66 3.80
C GLN A 66 7.48 9.99 5.19
N TYR A 67 7.79 9.12 6.15
CA TYR A 67 7.38 9.30 7.53
C TYR A 67 8.60 9.38 8.46
N GLU A 68 8.42 9.99 9.63
CA GLU A 68 9.39 9.95 10.72
C GLU A 68 8.66 9.69 12.03
N ALA A 69 8.76 8.47 12.57
CA ALA A 69 7.99 8.08 13.75
C ALA A 69 8.32 8.91 15.01
N LYS A 70 7.29 9.28 15.78
CA LYS A 70 7.43 10.09 17.01
C LYS A 70 8.43 9.50 18.01
N HIS A 71 8.36 8.19 18.21
CA HIS A 71 9.22 7.44 19.13
C HIS A 71 10.28 6.62 18.37
N LYS A 72 10.79 7.13 17.23
CA LYS A 72 11.71 6.40 16.33
C LYS A 72 12.91 5.72 17.02
N ALA A 73 13.40 6.27 18.13
CA ALA A 73 14.53 5.73 18.87
C ALA A 73 14.19 4.51 19.74
N THR A 74 12.95 4.40 20.21
CA THR A 74 12.52 3.36 21.17
C THR A 74 11.51 2.38 20.58
N LEU A 75 10.89 2.69 19.44
CA LEU A 75 10.00 1.76 18.74
C LEU A 75 10.75 0.49 18.31
N PRO A 76 10.13 -0.70 18.39
CA PRO A 76 10.74 -1.94 17.92
C PRO A 76 11.19 -1.85 16.46
N TYR A 77 10.33 -1.29 15.61
CA TYR A 77 10.58 -0.95 14.21
C TYR A 77 9.45 -0.08 13.67
N TRP A 78 9.73 0.62 12.57
CA TRP A 78 8.75 1.44 11.86
C TRP A 78 9.13 1.57 10.38
N ASP A 79 8.16 1.81 9.51
CA ASP A 79 8.40 1.99 8.07
C ASP A 79 8.62 3.47 7.72
N MET A 80 9.77 3.77 7.11
CA MET A 80 10.12 5.13 6.68
C MET A 80 9.38 5.56 5.40
N PHE A 81 8.91 4.60 4.60
CA PHE A 81 8.12 4.87 3.39
C PHE A 81 6.81 4.05 3.39
N PRO A 82 5.84 4.38 4.27
CA PRO A 82 4.59 3.65 4.37
C PRO A 82 3.78 3.66 3.07
N LEU A 83 3.23 2.50 2.70
CA LEU A 83 2.20 2.39 1.66
C LEU A 83 0.88 2.04 2.34
N VAL A 84 -0.01 3.02 2.46
CA VAL A 84 -1.11 2.98 3.43
C VAL A 84 -2.46 3.12 2.76
N PHE A 85 -3.43 2.31 3.18
CA PHE A 85 -4.86 2.58 3.02
C PHE A 85 -5.44 3.15 4.31
N PRO A 86 -5.68 4.47 4.41
CA PRO A 86 -6.29 5.07 5.59
C PRO A 86 -7.74 4.62 5.72
N PHE A 87 -8.16 4.28 6.93
CA PHE A 87 -9.53 3.87 7.25
C PHE A 87 -10.15 4.66 8.42
N GLY A 88 -9.37 5.54 9.06
CA GLY A 88 -9.86 6.45 10.08
C GLY A 88 -8.98 7.70 10.19
N ALA A 89 -9.58 8.84 10.51
CA ALA A 89 -8.88 10.10 10.75
C ALA A 89 -9.45 10.76 12.00
N GLU A 90 -8.56 11.24 12.87
CA GLU A 90 -8.92 11.83 14.16
C GLU A 90 -7.94 12.98 14.46
N GLY A 91 -8.45 14.21 14.43
CA GLY A 91 -7.67 15.42 14.67
C GLY A 91 -6.42 15.49 13.80
N SER A 92 -5.24 15.51 14.43
CA SER A 92 -3.93 15.56 13.75
C SER A 92 -3.37 14.19 13.37
N THR A 93 -4.19 13.14 13.40
CA THR A 93 -3.76 11.76 13.12
C THR A 93 -4.66 11.06 12.12
N PHE A 94 -4.13 10.02 11.48
CA PHE A 94 -4.92 9.04 10.74
C PHE A 94 -4.46 7.62 11.06
N THR A 95 -5.37 6.66 10.96
CA THR A 95 -5.11 5.24 11.11
C THR A 95 -5.31 4.56 9.78
N GLY A 96 -4.41 3.64 9.43
CA GLY A 96 -4.47 2.94 8.15
C GLY A 96 -3.79 1.58 8.17
N ILE A 97 -4.04 0.84 7.09
CA ILE A 97 -3.41 -0.43 6.76
C ILE A 97 -2.10 -0.13 6.03
N ASN A 98 -0.95 -0.30 6.69
CA ASN A 98 0.34 -0.29 6.01
C ASN A 98 0.69 -1.68 5.50
N VAL A 99 0.45 -1.91 4.21
CA VAL A 99 0.65 -3.21 3.55
C VAL A 99 2.10 -3.68 3.59
N HIS A 100 3.07 -2.79 3.81
CA HIS A 100 4.49 -3.16 3.85
C HIS A 100 4.86 -4.13 4.98
N TYR A 101 4.09 -4.13 6.08
CA TYR A 101 4.27 -5.04 7.20
C TYR A 101 3.97 -6.49 6.84
N LEU A 102 3.41 -6.75 5.66
CA LEU A 102 3.20 -8.09 5.13
C LEU A 102 4.28 -8.49 4.10
N PRO A 103 4.67 -9.78 4.07
CA PRO A 103 5.30 -10.38 2.90
C PRO A 103 4.42 -10.25 1.65
N LEU A 104 5.03 -10.24 0.47
CA LEU A 104 4.33 -10.07 -0.81
C LEU A 104 3.11 -11.00 -1.01
N PRO A 105 3.17 -12.32 -0.72
CA PRO A 105 2.00 -13.18 -0.85
C PRO A 105 0.83 -12.78 0.06
N TYR A 106 1.12 -12.24 1.24
CA TYR A 106 0.09 -11.82 2.19
C TYR A 106 -0.48 -10.45 1.83
N ARG A 107 0.32 -9.58 1.18
CA ARG A 107 -0.19 -8.34 0.57
C ARG A 107 -1.24 -8.65 -0.49
N ALA A 108 -0.95 -9.59 -1.39
CA ALA A 108 -1.91 -10.03 -2.41
C ALA A 108 -3.21 -10.54 -1.78
N ARG A 109 -3.13 -11.47 -0.82
CA ARG A 109 -4.32 -12.02 -0.16
C ARG A 109 -5.14 -10.94 0.56
N LEU A 110 -4.49 -10.01 1.25
CA LEU A 110 -5.19 -8.89 1.88
C LEU A 110 -5.84 -7.99 0.82
N MET A 111 -5.12 -7.65 -0.25
CA MET A 111 -5.66 -6.81 -1.32
C MET A 111 -6.86 -7.45 -2.02
N ASP A 112 -6.78 -8.76 -2.28
CA ASP A 112 -7.86 -9.52 -2.89
C ASP A 112 -9.13 -9.45 -2.05
N ALA A 113 -9.01 -9.58 -0.73
CA ALA A 113 -10.14 -9.40 0.19
C ALA A 113 -10.62 -7.95 0.26
N LEU A 114 -9.71 -6.96 0.19
CA LEU A 114 -10.08 -5.54 0.23
C LEU A 114 -10.86 -5.11 -1.01
N TYR A 115 -10.62 -5.70 -2.20
CA TYR A 115 -11.38 -5.38 -3.40
C TYR A 115 -12.89 -5.66 -3.25
N ASP A 116 -13.31 -6.58 -2.37
CA ASP A 116 -14.73 -6.80 -2.06
C ASP A 116 -15.40 -5.61 -1.34
N THR A 117 -14.61 -4.62 -0.91
CA THR A 117 -15.09 -3.45 -0.15
C THR A 117 -15.11 -2.17 -0.97
N VAL A 118 -14.82 -2.23 -2.28
CA VAL A 118 -14.84 -1.04 -3.13
C VAL A 118 -16.23 -0.41 -3.15
N ASN A 119 -16.27 0.92 -3.15
CA ASN A 119 -17.52 1.67 -3.21
C ASN A 119 -18.24 1.59 -4.58
N ASN A 120 -17.54 1.16 -5.63
CA ASN A 120 -18.09 0.98 -6.97
C ASN A 120 -17.21 0.04 -7.82
N ASN A 121 -17.77 -0.47 -8.92
CA ASN A 121 -17.10 -1.40 -9.85
C ASN A 121 -16.55 -0.68 -11.11
N ARG A 122 -16.38 0.65 -11.08
CA ARG A 122 -15.87 1.42 -12.23
C ARG A 122 -14.35 1.40 -12.31
N PHE A 123 -13.67 1.20 -11.17
CA PHE A 123 -12.22 1.13 -11.06
C PHE A 123 -11.51 2.35 -11.68
N ASN A 124 -12.03 3.54 -11.36
CA ASN A 124 -11.46 4.83 -11.73
C ASN A 124 -11.14 5.70 -10.49
N GLU A 125 -10.80 6.97 -10.67
CA GLU A 125 -10.43 7.93 -9.61
C GLU A 125 -11.47 8.11 -8.48
N SER A 126 -12.74 7.80 -8.74
CA SER A 126 -13.82 7.84 -7.74
C SER A 126 -13.88 6.59 -6.86
N THR A 127 -13.12 5.55 -7.22
CA THR A 127 -13.07 4.27 -6.53
C THR A 127 -12.21 4.38 -5.28
N ARG A 128 -12.77 3.91 -4.16
CA ARG A 128 -12.10 3.84 -2.87
C ARG A 128 -12.64 2.63 -2.10
N LEU A 129 -11.84 2.14 -1.17
CA LEU A 129 -12.27 1.10 -0.23
C LEU A 129 -13.24 1.68 0.81
N ASN A 130 -14.35 1.00 1.08
CA ASN A 130 -15.25 1.30 2.18
C ASN A 130 -14.88 0.44 3.40
N ILE A 131 -13.83 0.84 4.10
CA ILE A 131 -13.23 0.07 5.19
C ILE A 131 -13.21 0.85 6.50
N SER A 132 -13.35 0.12 7.60
CA SER A 132 -13.21 0.59 8.97
C SER A 132 -12.61 -0.53 9.82
N TYR A 133 -12.19 -0.23 11.05
CA TYR A 133 -11.69 -1.29 11.95
C TYR A 133 -12.74 -2.37 12.22
N SER A 134 -14.02 -1.99 12.40
CA SER A 134 -15.10 -2.95 12.64
C SER A 134 -15.33 -3.88 11.44
N ILE A 135 -15.27 -3.36 10.21
CA ILE A 135 -15.38 -4.17 8.99
C ILE A 135 -14.20 -5.16 8.90
N LEU A 136 -12.98 -4.67 9.13
CA LEU A 136 -11.77 -5.47 8.99
C LEU A 136 -11.65 -6.55 10.08
N SER A 137 -12.07 -6.24 11.31
CA SER A 137 -12.08 -7.21 12.42
C SER A 137 -13.24 -8.20 12.35
N GLY A 138 -14.33 -7.88 11.64
CA GLY A 138 -15.54 -8.68 11.58
C GLY A 138 -15.50 -9.91 10.66
N ALA A 139 -14.50 -10.03 9.78
CA ALA A 139 -14.43 -11.17 8.85
C ALA A 139 -13.03 -11.79 8.78
N ALA A 140 -12.98 -13.14 8.84
CA ALA A 140 -11.73 -13.90 8.82
C ALA A 140 -10.90 -13.68 7.54
N LYS A 141 -11.56 -13.37 6.40
CA LYS A 141 -10.87 -13.07 5.13
C LYS A 141 -9.90 -11.89 5.23
N PHE A 142 -10.12 -10.99 6.19
CA PHE A 142 -9.24 -9.86 6.40
C PHE A 142 -8.09 -10.14 7.36
N ASN A 143 -7.94 -11.33 7.96
CA ASN A 143 -7.00 -11.62 9.07
C ASN A 143 -5.56 -11.08 8.88
N TYR A 144 -5.09 -10.98 7.65
CA TYR A 144 -3.82 -10.33 7.27
C TYR A 144 -3.70 -8.84 7.65
N PHE A 145 -4.79 -8.12 7.91
CA PHE A 145 -4.78 -6.70 8.26
C PHE A 145 -4.18 -6.45 9.65
N LYS A 146 -4.27 -7.41 10.57
CA LYS A 146 -3.92 -7.25 11.99
C LYS A 146 -2.53 -6.63 12.22
N PRO A 147 -1.42 -7.16 11.66
CA PRO A 147 -0.08 -6.59 11.85
C PRO A 147 0.17 -5.29 11.07
N THR A 148 -0.79 -4.84 10.25
CA THR A 148 -0.62 -3.68 9.36
C THR A 148 -1.26 -2.41 9.89
N VAL A 149 -2.06 -2.48 10.96
CA VAL A 149 -2.78 -1.33 11.51
C VAL A 149 -1.81 -0.40 12.23
N HIS A 150 -1.65 0.81 11.73
CA HIS A 150 -0.77 1.84 12.31
C HIS A 150 -1.48 3.19 12.37
N LYS A 151 -1.19 3.96 13.42
CA LYS A 151 -1.62 5.36 13.59
C LYS A 151 -0.46 6.28 13.25
N TYR A 152 -0.74 7.29 12.42
CA TYR A 152 0.22 8.25 11.90
C TYR A 152 -0.15 9.65 12.37
N LEU A 153 0.88 10.43 12.71
CA LEU A 153 0.76 11.85 13.01
C LEU A 153 0.99 12.65 11.72
N ASN A 154 0.06 13.55 11.38
CA ASN A 154 0.18 14.43 10.22
C ASN A 154 1.46 15.27 10.31
N SER A 155 1.79 15.76 11.51
CA SER A 155 3.01 16.52 11.80
C SER A 155 4.30 15.72 11.59
N ASN A 156 4.23 14.41 11.37
CA ASN A 156 5.36 13.51 11.20
C ASN A 156 5.46 12.95 9.77
N VAL A 157 4.55 13.34 8.89
CA VAL A 157 4.70 13.15 7.45
C VAL A 157 5.74 14.16 6.94
N ARG A 158 6.80 13.66 6.29
CA ARG A 158 7.99 14.43 5.89
C ARG A 158 8.07 14.73 4.41
N SER A 159 7.12 14.24 3.63
CA SER A 159 7.01 14.52 2.20
C SER A 159 5.59 14.98 1.86
N ARG A 160 5.38 15.42 0.61
CA ARG A 160 4.02 15.48 0.07
C ARG A 160 3.44 14.05 0.01
N LEU A 161 2.11 13.94 0.16
CA LEU A 161 1.40 12.67 0.02
C LEU A 161 1.29 12.32 -1.47
N LEU A 162 1.59 11.08 -1.80
CA LEU A 162 1.42 10.55 -3.15
C LEU A 162 0.24 9.60 -3.16
N GLU A 163 -0.86 10.03 -3.75
CA GLU A 163 -2.04 9.19 -4.01
C GLU A 163 -1.69 8.22 -5.14
N ILE A 164 -1.66 6.93 -4.84
CA ILE A 164 -1.46 5.91 -5.86
C ILE A 164 -2.81 5.70 -6.56
N PRO A 165 -2.92 5.95 -7.88
CA PRO A 165 -4.16 5.70 -8.60
C PRO A 165 -4.52 4.22 -8.58
N ILE A 166 -5.81 3.90 -8.67
CA ILE A 166 -6.31 2.53 -8.52
C ILE A 166 -5.68 1.54 -9.51
N ASP A 167 -5.40 1.99 -10.73
CA ASP A 167 -4.72 1.18 -11.76
C ASP A 167 -3.30 0.75 -11.37
N TYR A 168 -2.69 1.42 -10.40
CA TYR A 168 -1.35 1.13 -9.91
C TYR A 168 -1.34 0.42 -8.55
N TRP A 169 -2.49 0.13 -7.95
CA TRP A 169 -2.54 -0.49 -6.62
C TRP A 169 -1.82 -1.83 -6.58
N ASP A 170 -2.16 -2.79 -7.44
CA ASP A 170 -1.49 -4.10 -7.48
C ASP A 170 0.00 -3.99 -7.80
N ILE A 171 0.38 -3.05 -8.67
CA ILE A 171 1.79 -2.82 -8.99
C ILE A 171 2.51 -2.32 -7.73
N ALA A 172 1.96 -1.28 -7.08
CA ALA A 172 2.55 -0.64 -5.91
C ALA A 172 2.78 -1.61 -4.73
N LEU A 173 1.88 -2.58 -4.53
CA LEU A 173 2.02 -3.60 -3.48
C LEU A 173 3.31 -4.44 -3.60
N PHE A 174 3.78 -4.64 -4.82
CA PHE A 174 4.93 -5.51 -5.12
C PHE A 174 6.24 -4.74 -5.29
N LEU A 175 6.16 -3.42 -5.26
CA LEU A 175 7.35 -2.58 -5.34
C LEU A 175 8.10 -2.57 -4.00
N PRO A 176 9.44 -2.53 -4.04
CA PRO A 176 10.27 -2.59 -2.85
C PRO A 176 10.36 -1.22 -2.15
N PHE A 177 9.24 -0.50 -1.95
CA PHE A 177 9.25 0.84 -1.34
C PHE A 177 9.63 0.82 0.13
N HIS A 178 9.17 -0.20 0.86
CA HIS A 178 9.37 -0.35 2.29
C HIS A 178 10.83 -0.09 2.71
N LYS A 179 11.01 0.65 3.80
CA LYS A 179 12.31 0.84 4.44
C LYS A 179 12.12 0.84 5.94
N PHE A 180 12.10 -0.36 6.51
CA PHE A 180 12.02 -0.54 7.95
C PHE A 180 13.26 0.01 8.65
N GLN A 181 13.04 0.73 9.74
CA GLN A 181 14.05 1.17 10.68
C GLN A 181 14.07 0.23 11.90
N ASN A 182 15.19 0.21 12.62
CA ASN A 182 15.47 -0.57 13.85
C ASN A 182 15.49 -2.11 13.71
N LYS A 183 14.77 -2.69 12.74
CA LYS A 183 14.86 -4.12 12.39
C LYS A 183 14.87 -4.35 10.88
N SER A 184 15.35 -5.52 10.48
CA SER A 184 15.31 -5.98 9.09
C SER A 184 13.90 -6.33 8.65
N THR A 185 13.63 -6.22 7.34
CA THR A 185 12.37 -6.66 6.71
C THR A 185 12.00 -8.09 7.10
N ASN A 186 12.98 -9.01 7.11
CA ASN A 186 12.75 -10.41 7.46
C ASN A 186 12.22 -10.58 8.89
N LYS A 187 12.73 -9.79 9.85
CA LYS A 187 12.24 -9.83 11.23
C LYS A 187 10.82 -9.29 11.32
N VAL A 188 10.52 -8.15 10.69
CA VAL A 188 9.17 -7.56 10.68
C VAL A 188 8.17 -8.56 10.10
N TRP A 189 8.49 -9.16 8.95
CA TRP A 189 7.63 -10.15 8.31
C TRP A 189 7.48 -11.45 9.11
N SER A 190 8.50 -11.86 9.85
CA SER A 190 8.40 -12.99 10.78
C SER A 190 7.43 -12.70 11.91
N ASP A 191 7.49 -11.51 12.50
CA ASP A 191 6.56 -11.09 13.56
C ASP A 191 5.13 -11.00 13.04
N SER A 192 4.93 -10.41 11.85
CA SER A 192 3.62 -10.34 11.21
C SER A 192 2.99 -11.72 11.02
N ARG A 193 3.79 -12.73 10.60
CA ARG A 193 3.30 -14.11 10.48
C ARG A 193 2.82 -14.68 11.81
N LYS A 194 3.53 -14.38 12.90
CA LYS A 194 3.12 -14.80 14.26
C LYS A 194 1.81 -14.15 14.67
N THR A 195 1.67 -12.82 14.49
CA THR A 195 0.42 -12.10 14.76
C THR A 195 -0.78 -12.66 13.99
N ILE A 196 -0.57 -13.12 12.76
CA ILE A 196 -1.63 -13.71 11.92
C ILE A 196 -2.03 -15.11 12.43
N ALA A 197 -1.07 -15.89 12.93
CA ALA A 197 -1.28 -17.26 13.39
C ALA A 197 -2.02 -17.35 14.73
N GLY A 198 -1.98 -16.29 15.55
CA GLY A 198 -2.53 -16.27 16.91
C GLY A 198 -1.42 -16.50 17.92
#